data_AF-A0A348W710-F1
#
_entry.id   AF-A0A348W710-F1
#
_cell.length_a   1.000
_cell.length_b   1.000
_cell.length_c   1.000
_cell.angle_alpha   90.00
_cell.angle_beta   90.00
_cell.angle_gamma   90.00
#
_symmetry.space_group_name_H-M   'P 1'
#
loop_
_entity.id
_entity.type
_entity.pdbx_description
1 polymer ?
#
loop_
_entity_poly.entity_id
_entity_poly.type
_entity_poly.pdbx_seq_one_letter_code
_entity_poly.pdbx_strand_id
1 'polypeptide(L)' 'MWAMDRFDDIPEQALAWFREGRGAALATVVETWGSAPRRVGSQLAISGAGEIAGSV' A
#
# COMPACT_ATOMS: atom_id res chain seq x y z
N MET A 1 24.96 10.10 -1.26
CA MET A 1 23.77 9.95 -2.12
C MET A 1 23.09 8.67 -1.70
N TRP A 2 22.29 8.75 -0.62
CA TRP A 2 21.65 7.57 -0.05
C TRP A 2 20.57 7.11 -1.02
N ALA A 3 20.67 5.88 -1.51
CA ALA A 3 19.55 5.22 -2.14
C ALA A 3 18.43 5.22 -1.11
N MET A 4 17.38 6.01 -1.34
CA MET A 4 16.11 5.87 -0.62
C MET A 4 15.73 4.40 -0.75
N ASP A 5 15.77 3.71 0.37
CA ASP A 5 15.51 2.29 0.44
C ASP A 5 14.11 2.06 -0.15
N ARG A 6 14.08 1.25 -1.20
CA ARG A 6 13.08 1.20 -2.27
C ARG A 6 11.83 0.43 -1.83
N PHE A 7 11.30 0.77 -0.65
CA PHE A 7 10.27 0.00 0.03
C PHE A 7 9.00 0.84 0.19
N ASP A 8 7.97 0.39 -0.53
CA ASP A 8 6.54 0.68 -0.36
C ASP A 8 6.05 2.07 -0.76
N ASP A 9 6.21 2.43 -2.03
CA ASP A 9 5.52 3.54 -2.72
C ASP A 9 3.99 3.26 -2.90
N ILE A 10 3.37 2.58 -1.93
CA ILE A 10 1.98 2.11 -2.01
C ILE A 10 0.98 3.27 -2.08
N PRO A 11 1.13 4.36 -1.30
CA PRO A 11 0.30 5.54 -1.47
C PRO A 11 0.46 6.19 -2.86
N GLU A 12 1.68 6.26 -3.38
CA GLU A 12 1.99 6.81 -4.69
C GLU A 12 1.36 5.96 -5.81
N GLN A 13 1.40 4.64 -5.68
CA GLN A 13 0.76 3.71 -6.62
C GLN A 13 -0.77 3.86 -6.59
N ALA A 14 -1.38 3.94 -5.41
CA ALA A 14 -2.81 4.18 -5.26
C ALA A 14 -3.21 5.53 -5.89
N LEU A 15 -2.40 6.57 -5.66
CA LEU A 15 -2.62 7.90 -6.23
C LEU A 15 -2.48 7.89 -7.76
N ALA A 16 -1.51 7.16 -8.31
CA ALA A 16 -1.35 7.00 -9.75
C ALA A 16 -2.59 6.36 -10.37
N TRP A 17 -3.06 5.23 -9.85
CA TRP A 17 -4.29 4.58 -10.31
C TRP A 17 -5.53 5.47 -10.20
N PHE A 18 -5.67 6.21 -9.10
CA PHE A 18 -6.75 7.17 -8.95
C PHE A 18 -6.69 8.27 -10.03
N ARG A 19 -5.51 8.84 -10.28
CA ARG A 19 -5.29 9.87 -11.32
C ARG A 19 -5.53 9.37 -12.74
N GLU A 20 -5.29 8.08 -12.98
CA GLU A 20 -5.62 7.40 -14.24
C GLU A 20 -7.12 7.11 -14.39
N GLY A 21 -7.96 7.44 -13.41
CA GLY A 21 -9.39 7.17 -13.44
C GLY A 21 -9.77 5.71 -13.18
N ARG A 22 -8.82 4.87 -12.76
CA ARG A 22 -9.02 3.44 -12.49
C ARG A 22 -9.66 3.18 -11.13
N GLY A 23 -9.70 4.19 -10.26
CA GLY A 23 -10.05 4.04 -8.85
C GLY A 23 -8.99 3.26 -8.06
N ALA A 24 -8.94 3.50 -6.76
CA ALA A 24 -8.03 2.79 -5.86
C ALA A 24 -8.57 2.78 -4.44
N ALA A 25 -8.32 1.69 -3.72
CA ALA A 25 -8.45 1.61 -2.27
C ALA A 25 -7.05 1.50 -1.65
N LEU A 26 -6.81 2.24 -0.58
CA LEU A 26 -5.57 2.22 0.20
C LEU A 26 -5.89 1.79 1.63
N ALA A 27 -5.17 0.80 2.14
CA ALA A 27 -5.29 0.32 3.51
C ALA A 27 -3.96 0.48 4.24
N THR A 28 -4.05 0.80 5.54
CA THR A 28 -2.91 0.91 6.45
C THR A 28 -3.25 0.14 7.72
N VAL A 29 -2.34 -0.72 8.17
CA VAL A 29 -2.49 -1.41 9.47
C VAL A 29 -2.35 -0.37 10.59
N VAL A 30 -3.41 -0.15 11.35
CA VAL A 30 -3.42 0.82 12.47
C VAL A 30 -3.06 0.16 13.81
N GLU A 31 -3.32 -1.13 13.94
CA GLU A 31 -3.01 -1.92 15.13
C GLU A 31 -2.89 -3.41 14.79
N THR A 32 -2.22 -4.17 15.64
CA THR A 32 -1.99 -5.62 15.47
C THR A 32 -2.08 -6.31 16.82
N TRP A 33 -2.59 -7.55 16.84
CA TRP A 33 -2.63 -8.38 18.04
C TRP A 33 -2.03 -9.76 17.80
N GLY A 34 -1.44 -10.36 18.84
CA GLY A 34 -0.86 -11.69 18.75
C GLY A 34 0.32 -11.75 17.76
N SER A 35 0.36 -12.80 16.95
CA SER A 35 1.44 -13.08 16.00
C SER A 35 1.15 -12.58 14.58
N ALA A 36 0.48 -11.43 14.43
CA ALA A 36 0.17 -10.87 13.11
C ALA A 36 1.48 -10.68 12.30
N PRO A 37 1.54 -11.17 11.04
CA PRO A 37 2.77 -11.20 10.26
C PRO A 37 3.19 -9.83 9.71
N ARG A 38 2.26 -8.88 9.63
CA ARG A 38 2.50 -7.50 9.19
C ARG A 38 2.43 -6.56 10.38
N ARG A 39 3.36 -5.60 10.40
CA ARG A 39 3.50 -4.60 11.46
C ARG A 39 2.53 -3.45 11.25
N VAL A 40 2.22 -2.73 12.33
CA VAL A 40 1.58 -1.42 12.26
C VAL A 40 2.31 -0.52 11.27
N GLY A 41 1.54 0.15 10.41
CA GLY A 41 2.04 0.96 9.31
C GLY A 41 2.30 0.20 8.00
N SER A 42 2.14 -1.13 7.95
CA SER A 42 2.14 -1.84 6.66
C SER A 42 0.98 -1.37 5.80
N GLN A 43 1.16 -1.31 4.48
CA GLN A 43 0.18 -0.73 3.55
C GLN A 43 -0.14 -1.67 2.39
N LEU A 44 -1.36 -1.56 1.87
CA LEU A 44 -1.87 -2.28 0.70
C LEU A 44 -2.67 -1.31 -0.18
N ALA A 45 -2.44 -1.33 -1.48
CA ALA A 45 -3.27 -0.67 -2.47
C ALA A 45 -3.94 -1.71 -3.38
N ILE A 46 -5.20 -1.47 -3.74
CA ILE A 46 -5.97 -2.27 -4.70
C ILE A 46 -6.58 -1.32 -5.73
N SER A 47 -6.33 -1.56 -7.02
CA SER A 47 -6.97 -0.78 -8.11
C SER A 47 -8.41 -1.24 -8.36
N GLY A 48 -9.22 -0.44 -9.07
CA GLY A 48 -10.56 -0.86 -9.50
C GLY A 48 -10.58 -2.08 -10.44
N ALA A 49 -9.43 -2.44 -11.05
CA ALA A 49 -9.27 -3.63 -11.88
C ALA A 49 -8.78 -4.86 -11.09
N GLY A 50 -8.50 -4.72 -9.79
CA GLY A 50 -8.05 -5.81 -8.93
C GLY A 50 -6.53 -6.02 -8.88
N GLU A 51 -5.72 -5.15 -9.49
CA GLU A 51 -4.26 -5.16 -9.24
C GLU A 51 -3.95 -4.80 -7.79
N ILE A 52 -2.96 -5.46 -7.21
CA ILE A 52 -2.59 -5.36 -5.79
C ILE A 52 -1.12 -4.94 -5.66
N ALA A 53 -0.85 -3.97 -4.79
CA ALA A 53 0.49 -3.57 -4.39
C ALA A 53 0.60 -3.52 -2.86
N GLY A 54 1.67 -4.08 -2.28
CA GLY A 54 1.88 -4.13 -0.84
C GLY A 54 1.14 -5.29 -0.15
N SER A 55 0.93 -5.16 1.16
CA SER A 55 0.37 -6.20 2.03
C SER A 55 0.03 -5.64 3.41
N VAL A 56 -1.05 -6.14 4.00
CA VAL A 56 -1.47 -5.89 5.39
C VAL A 56 -1.63 -7.19 6.17
#